data_AF-A0A432SJZ2-F1
#
_entry.id   AF-A0A432SJZ2-F1
#
_cell.length_a   1.000
_cell.length_b   1.000
_cell.length_c   1.000
_cell.angle_alpha   90.00
_cell.angle_beta   90.00
_cell.angle_gamma   90.00
#
_symmetry.space_group_name_H-M   'P 1'
#
loop_
_entity.id
_entity.type
_entity.pdbx_description
1 polymer ?
#
loop_
_entity_poly.entity_id
_entity_poly.type
_entity_poly.pdbx_seq_one_letter_code
_entity_poly.pdbx_strand_id
1 'polypeptide(L)'
;MRLTPFLAQKPLYYSEIDYTRMPRIFERIAKHFCLPKIIHIVGTNGKGTTGRFLANMLHHAGYCVGHYSSPHVLRFNERIWIAGHDSDDETLEAAHQRLMQWLAVEDAAALSYFEYTTLLAMVCFEACEYVVLEAGLGGEYDATNVFPKVLSLFTPIGYDHQEFLGTDIQSIAQTKCNSMTACAILGKQRYDMVEFTCKSIAKERECRLYDIDELVTVSEQQAVAKRAGNAAVPSYLYDNLLLAFAATKVLRVTCDIATLDTARSLGRLTPYGKNITIDVGHNTLAAEAVRSAFEGKRVVMIYNSYADKDYRAILSIVKPIIAHVEILAVDDARMVEPAVLEKVLQQLEISYKTFHAIDPHHEYLVFGSFKVVETFVKGSRA
;
A
#
# COMPACT_ATOMS: atom_id res chain seq x y z
N MET A 1 -21.20 18.78 9.70
CA MET A 1 -21.41 17.94 8.49
C MET A 1 -20.83 16.57 8.77
N ARG A 2 -21.53 15.48 8.42
CA ARG A 2 -21.01 14.10 8.60
C ARG A 2 -19.76 13.84 7.76
N LEU A 3 -18.95 12.85 8.14
CA LEU A 3 -17.68 12.54 7.51
C LEU A 3 -17.81 12.22 6.01
N THR A 4 -18.69 11.30 5.62
CA THR A 4 -18.82 10.87 4.22
C THR A 4 -19.11 12.02 3.25
N PRO A 5 -20.15 12.87 3.45
CA PRO A 5 -20.37 14.01 2.57
C PRO A 5 -19.27 15.08 2.66
N PHE A 6 -18.56 15.18 3.78
CA PHE A 6 -17.39 16.07 3.90
C PHE A 6 -16.23 15.60 3.03
N LEU A 7 -15.89 14.30 3.08
CA LEU A 7 -14.85 13.72 2.24
C LEU A 7 -15.21 13.77 0.74
N ALA A 8 -16.48 13.62 0.38
CA ALA A 8 -16.93 13.67 -1.01
C ALA A 8 -16.73 15.04 -1.69
N GLN A 9 -16.61 16.12 -0.90
CA GLN A 9 -16.32 17.47 -1.41
C GLN A 9 -14.83 17.72 -1.63
N LYS A 10 -13.97 16.83 -1.12
CA LYS A 10 -12.52 17.03 -1.21
C LYS A 10 -11.97 16.54 -2.54
N PRO A 11 -10.98 17.25 -3.12
CA PRO A 11 -10.27 16.74 -4.28
C PRO A 11 -9.57 15.43 -3.88
N LEU A 12 -9.87 14.37 -4.62
CA LEU A 12 -9.17 13.09 -4.53
C LEU A 12 -7.73 13.20 -5.08
N TYR A 13 -7.53 14.10 -6.05
CA TYR A 13 -6.28 14.32 -6.78
C TYR A 13 -6.02 15.81 -6.96
N TYR A 14 -4.74 16.17 -7.11
CA TYR A 14 -4.32 17.53 -7.41
C TYR A 14 -3.66 17.62 -8.78
N SER A 15 -3.88 18.73 -9.48
CA SER A 15 -3.03 19.17 -10.59
C SER A 15 -1.73 19.83 -10.10
N GLU A 16 -1.73 20.38 -8.89
CA GLU A 16 -0.56 21.01 -8.23
C GLU A 16 -0.52 20.65 -6.74
N ILE A 17 0.65 20.20 -6.24
CA ILE A 17 0.82 19.82 -4.84
C ILE A 17 1.32 21.01 -4.02
N ASP A 18 0.52 21.47 -3.04
CA ASP A 18 0.98 22.40 -2.00
C ASP A 18 1.70 21.62 -0.88
N TYR A 19 3.02 21.59 -0.94
CA TYR A 19 3.87 20.90 0.04
C TYR A 19 3.90 21.58 1.42
N THR A 20 3.40 22.81 1.54
CA THR A 20 3.44 23.59 2.79
C THR A 20 2.15 23.47 3.61
N ARG A 21 1.05 23.10 2.96
CA ARG A 21 -0.29 23.04 3.58
C ARG A 21 -0.33 22.10 4.77
N MET A 22 0.04 20.84 4.59
CA MET A 22 -0.02 19.84 5.67
C MET A 22 0.92 20.19 6.84
N PRO A 23 2.21 20.53 6.64
CA PRO A 23 3.07 20.96 7.75
C PRO A 23 2.53 22.15 8.54
N ARG A 24 2.09 23.21 7.84
CA ARG A 24 1.54 24.43 8.46
C ARG A 24 0.29 24.14 9.28
N ILE A 25 -0.63 23.33 8.74
CA ILE A 25 -1.88 22.99 9.43
C ILE A 25 -1.57 22.10 10.63
N PHE A 26 -0.73 21.07 10.46
CA PHE A 26 -0.33 20.18 11.55
C PHE A 26 0.32 20.95 12.70
N GLU A 27 1.22 21.89 12.43
CA GLU A 27 1.88 22.71 13.47
C GLU A 27 0.87 23.44 14.37
N ARG A 28 -0.22 23.99 13.80
CA ARG A 28 -1.26 24.70 14.55
C ARG A 28 -2.06 23.79 15.48
N ILE A 29 -2.28 22.55 15.07
CA ILE A 29 -3.10 21.59 15.81
C ILE A 29 -2.30 20.53 16.57
N ALA A 30 -0.97 20.53 16.45
CA ALA A 30 -0.08 19.50 17.02
C ALA A 30 -0.30 19.31 18.52
N LYS A 31 -0.56 20.40 19.25
CA LYS A 31 -0.85 20.39 20.70
C LYS A 31 -2.09 19.59 21.11
N HIS A 32 -3.00 19.31 20.17
CA HIS A 32 -4.22 18.55 20.45
C HIS A 32 -4.00 17.04 20.39
N PHE A 33 -2.95 16.58 19.72
CA PHE A 33 -2.67 15.16 19.57
C PHE A 33 -1.87 14.60 20.74
N CYS A 34 -2.26 13.40 21.19
CA CYS A 34 -1.36 12.50 21.90
C CYS A 34 -0.80 11.48 20.89
N LEU A 35 0.44 11.68 20.45
CA LEU A 35 1.01 10.87 19.37
C LEU A 35 1.60 9.56 19.90
N PRO A 36 1.22 8.39 19.33
CA PRO A 36 1.80 7.10 19.65
C PRO A 36 3.22 6.94 19.06
N LYS A 37 3.88 5.82 19.34
CA LYS A 37 5.13 5.46 18.65
C LYS A 37 4.84 5.12 17.19
N ILE A 38 5.22 6.00 16.28
CA ILE A 38 4.92 5.85 14.85
C ILE A 38 6.06 5.11 14.14
N ILE A 39 5.70 4.02 13.45
CA ILE A 39 6.53 3.33 12.47
C ILE A 39 6.03 3.72 11.08
N HIS A 40 6.88 4.31 10.27
CA HIS A 40 6.52 4.84 8.97
C HIS A 40 6.94 3.90 7.86
N ILE A 41 6.02 3.55 6.96
CA ILE A 41 6.28 2.61 5.89
C ILE A 41 6.23 3.32 4.55
N VAL A 42 7.36 3.28 3.85
CA VAL A 42 7.58 4.01 2.61
C VAL A 42 8.09 3.07 1.53
N GLY A 43 7.61 3.23 0.31
CA GLY A 43 8.02 2.42 -0.82
C GLY A 43 7.05 2.51 -1.98
N THR A 44 7.24 1.65 -2.98
CA THR A 44 6.33 1.52 -4.12
C THR A 44 5.35 0.38 -3.84
N ASN A 45 5.85 -0.85 -3.67
CA ASN A 45 5.02 -2.02 -3.39
C ASN A 45 5.26 -2.57 -1.98
N GLY A 46 4.33 -3.39 -1.50
CA GLY A 46 4.47 -4.10 -0.22
C GLY A 46 4.11 -3.30 1.03
N LYS A 47 3.99 -1.96 0.94
CA LYS A 47 3.69 -1.06 2.08
C LYS A 47 2.58 -1.55 3.00
N GLY A 48 1.33 -1.60 2.53
CA GLY A 48 0.21 -2.06 3.34
C GLY A 48 0.29 -3.52 3.81
N THR A 49 1.00 -4.40 3.11
CA THR A 49 1.18 -5.81 3.52
C THR A 49 2.23 -5.94 4.63
N THR A 50 3.40 -5.33 4.45
CA THR A 50 4.42 -5.21 5.51
C THR A 50 3.83 -4.53 6.74
N GLY A 51 3.03 -3.46 6.54
CA GLY A 51 2.39 -2.74 7.62
C GLY A 51 1.38 -3.56 8.38
N ARG A 52 0.52 -4.31 7.68
CA ARG A 52 -0.44 -5.21 8.33
C ARG A 52 0.25 -6.36 9.08
N PHE A 53 1.34 -6.92 8.53
CA PHE A 53 2.12 -7.93 9.25
C PHE A 53 2.71 -7.37 10.54
N LEU A 54 3.35 -6.20 10.49
CA LEU A 54 3.89 -5.56 11.69
C LEU A 54 2.78 -5.23 12.70
N ALA A 55 1.66 -4.66 12.24
CA ALA A 55 0.55 -4.32 13.11
C ALA A 55 -0.04 -5.55 13.81
N ASN A 56 -0.20 -6.66 13.07
CA ASN A 56 -0.61 -7.94 13.65
C ASN A 56 0.42 -8.47 14.65
N MET A 57 1.73 -8.47 14.34
CA MET A 57 2.77 -8.93 15.26
C MET A 57 2.75 -8.14 16.58
N LEU A 58 2.68 -6.81 16.49
CA LEU A 58 2.61 -5.94 17.66
C LEU A 58 1.32 -6.17 18.45
N HIS A 59 0.18 -6.35 17.77
CA HIS A 59 -1.09 -6.63 18.43
C HIS A 59 -1.09 -7.99 19.14
N HIS A 60 -0.55 -9.04 18.52
CA HIS A 60 -0.40 -10.37 19.14
C HIS A 60 0.57 -10.34 20.33
N ALA A 61 1.53 -9.41 20.34
CA ALA A 61 2.41 -9.17 21.49
C ALA A 61 1.72 -8.40 22.64
N GLY A 62 0.43 -8.07 22.51
CA GLY A 62 -0.40 -7.47 23.55
C GLY A 62 -0.51 -5.95 23.52
N TYR A 63 0.04 -5.29 22.49
CA TYR A 63 -0.02 -3.84 22.36
C TYR A 63 -1.33 -3.38 21.71
N CYS A 64 -1.78 -2.17 22.08
CA CYS A 64 -2.78 -1.45 21.30
C CYS A 64 -2.12 -0.84 20.05
N VAL A 65 -2.55 -1.24 18.85
CA VAL A 65 -1.88 -0.89 17.60
C VAL A 65 -2.87 -0.34 16.58
N GLY A 66 -2.54 0.82 16.02
CA GLY A 66 -3.19 1.37 14.84
C GLY A 66 -2.41 1.04 13.57
N HIS A 67 -3.10 0.83 12.46
CA HIS A 67 -2.49 0.74 11.14
C HIS A 67 -3.29 1.60 10.16
N TYR A 68 -2.62 2.61 9.62
CA TYR A 68 -3.14 3.42 8.53
C TYR A 68 -2.67 2.86 7.20
N SER A 69 -3.59 2.63 6.27
CA SER A 69 -3.29 2.16 4.92
C SER A 69 -4.05 2.95 3.85
N SER A 70 -3.53 2.92 2.63
CA SER A 70 -4.23 3.53 1.49
C SER A 70 -3.87 2.88 0.14
N PRO A 71 -4.78 2.94 -0.85
CA PRO A 71 -6.22 3.23 -0.73
C PRO A 71 -6.99 2.04 -0.11
N HIS A 72 -8.33 2.09 -0.12
CA HIS A 72 -9.21 0.96 0.24
C HIS A 72 -9.81 0.29 -1.00
N VAL A 73 -10.35 -0.91 -0.83
CA VAL A 73 -11.04 -1.66 -1.89
C VAL A 73 -12.55 -1.43 -1.85
N LEU A 74 -13.22 -1.65 -0.70
CA LEU A 74 -14.69 -1.58 -0.62
C LEU A 74 -15.18 -0.45 0.28
N ARG A 75 -14.58 -0.28 1.45
CA ARG A 75 -15.03 0.67 2.47
C ARG A 75 -13.88 1.54 2.97
N PHE A 76 -14.18 2.81 3.24
CA PHE A 76 -13.21 3.76 3.77
C PHE A 76 -12.53 3.27 5.06
N ASN A 77 -13.30 2.57 5.90
CA ASN A 77 -12.90 1.96 7.17
C ASN A 77 -11.66 1.08 7.07
N GLU A 78 -11.43 0.42 5.92
CA GLU A 78 -10.25 -0.43 5.68
C GLU A 78 -8.92 0.33 5.83
N ARG A 79 -8.96 1.67 5.68
CA ARG A 79 -7.79 2.53 5.85
C ARG A 79 -7.36 2.68 7.31
N ILE A 80 -8.24 2.44 8.27
CA ILE A 80 -8.01 2.67 9.69
C ILE A 80 -8.32 1.37 10.41
N TRP A 81 -7.26 0.60 10.68
CA TRP A 81 -7.32 -0.65 11.42
C TRP A 81 -6.82 -0.45 12.85
N ILE A 82 -7.56 -0.94 13.83
CA ILE A 82 -7.26 -0.79 15.26
C ILE A 82 -7.40 -2.15 15.93
N ALA A 83 -6.33 -2.61 16.58
CA ALA A 83 -6.34 -3.78 17.46
C ALA A 83 -7.13 -4.99 16.91
N GLY A 84 -6.82 -5.44 15.70
CA GLY A 84 -7.41 -6.64 15.10
C GLY A 84 -8.46 -6.40 14.02
N HIS A 85 -9.11 -5.23 13.97
CA HIS A 85 -10.25 -5.00 13.10
C HIS A 85 -10.24 -3.63 12.42
N ASP A 86 -10.93 -3.52 11.29
CA ASP A 86 -11.18 -2.23 10.64
C ASP A 86 -12.13 -1.40 11.54
N SER A 87 -11.91 -0.09 11.60
CA SER A 87 -12.76 0.86 12.36
C SER A 87 -14.23 0.81 11.93
N ASP A 88 -15.15 1.17 12.82
CA ASP A 88 -16.56 1.36 12.49
C ASP A 88 -16.89 2.82 12.15
N ASP A 89 -18.08 3.06 11.59
CA ASP A 89 -18.50 4.38 11.14
C ASP A 89 -18.66 5.35 12.31
N GLU A 90 -19.06 4.84 13.48
CA GLU A 90 -19.20 5.61 14.73
C GLU A 90 -17.85 6.14 15.21
N THR A 91 -16.81 5.31 15.22
CA THR A 91 -15.44 5.72 15.58
C THR A 91 -14.93 6.81 14.64
N LEU A 92 -15.14 6.62 13.34
CA LEU A 92 -14.70 7.57 12.32
C LEU A 92 -15.45 8.91 12.41
N GLU A 93 -16.76 8.88 12.66
CA GLU A 93 -17.56 10.09 12.83
C GLU A 93 -17.19 10.83 14.13
N ALA A 94 -16.92 10.11 15.22
CA ALA A 94 -16.44 10.71 16.46
C ALA A 94 -15.07 11.38 16.28
N ALA A 95 -14.13 10.71 15.60
CA ALA A 95 -12.83 11.28 15.27
C ALA A 95 -12.96 12.51 14.36
N HIS A 96 -13.86 12.45 13.37
CA HIS A 96 -14.15 13.56 12.46
C HIS A 96 -14.67 14.78 13.21
N GLN A 97 -15.63 14.59 14.11
CA GLN A 97 -16.18 15.68 14.92
C GLN A 97 -15.12 16.32 15.82
N ARG A 98 -14.22 15.52 16.41
CA ARG A 98 -13.09 16.02 17.21
C ARG A 98 -12.10 16.81 16.36
N LEU A 99 -11.70 16.28 15.21
CA LEU A 99 -10.77 16.95 14.30
C LEU A 99 -11.33 18.30 13.81
N MET A 100 -12.63 18.36 13.50
CA MET A 100 -13.31 19.60 13.11
C MET A 100 -13.32 20.67 14.20
N GLN A 101 -13.19 20.31 15.48
CA GLN A 101 -13.07 21.28 16.59
C GLN A 101 -11.67 21.90 16.68
N TRP A 102 -10.66 21.24 16.13
CA TRP A 102 -9.26 21.69 16.19
C TRP A 102 -8.88 22.53 14.98
N LEU A 103 -9.46 22.21 13.83
CA LEU A 103 -9.19 22.89 12.57
C LEU A 103 -9.97 24.20 12.44
N ALA A 104 -9.31 25.24 11.93
CA ALA A 104 -10.00 26.38 11.37
C ALA A 104 -10.86 25.93 10.16
N VAL A 105 -11.97 26.61 9.91
CA VAL A 105 -12.90 26.24 8.80
C VAL A 105 -12.18 26.24 7.46
N GLU A 106 -11.29 27.21 7.26
CA GLU A 106 -10.50 27.38 6.04
C GLU A 106 -9.46 26.27 5.90
N ASP A 107 -8.81 25.86 7.00
CA ASP A 107 -7.83 24.76 7.00
C ASP A 107 -8.54 23.42 6.73
N ALA A 108 -9.70 23.19 7.37
CA ALA A 108 -10.52 22.00 7.12
C ALA A 108 -10.97 21.90 5.66
N ALA A 109 -11.35 23.02 5.03
CA ALA A 109 -11.73 23.06 3.63
C ALA A 109 -10.53 22.86 2.69
N ALA A 110 -9.37 23.44 3.02
CA ALA A 110 -8.17 23.42 2.18
C ALA A 110 -7.45 22.06 2.15
N LEU A 111 -7.53 21.27 3.23
CA LEU A 111 -6.90 19.94 3.29
C LEU A 111 -7.41 19.03 2.16
N SER A 112 -6.48 18.31 1.56
CA SER A 112 -6.79 17.26 0.59
C SER A 112 -7.60 16.13 1.21
N TYR A 113 -8.17 15.27 0.35
CA TYR A 113 -8.73 14.02 0.83
C TYR A 113 -7.70 13.26 1.67
N PHE A 114 -6.48 13.06 1.14
CA PHE A 114 -5.46 12.26 1.82
C PHE A 114 -4.88 12.93 3.07
N GLU A 115 -4.69 14.25 3.07
CA GLU A 115 -4.19 15.00 4.23
C GLU A 115 -5.22 14.98 5.36
N TYR A 116 -6.50 15.20 5.05
CA TYR A 116 -7.57 15.15 6.04
C TYR A 116 -7.71 13.74 6.62
N THR A 117 -7.72 12.70 5.79
CA THR A 117 -7.84 11.32 6.27
C THR A 117 -6.63 10.88 7.07
N THR A 118 -5.45 11.44 6.80
CA THR A 118 -4.25 11.21 7.59
C THR A 118 -4.37 11.81 8.99
N LEU A 119 -4.83 13.06 9.11
CA LEU A 119 -5.12 13.65 10.43
C LEU A 119 -6.22 12.88 11.17
N LEU A 120 -7.30 12.51 10.46
CA LEU A 120 -8.41 11.73 11.02
C LEU A 120 -7.94 10.39 11.59
N ALA A 121 -7.09 9.67 10.86
CA ALA A 121 -6.51 8.42 11.31
C ALA A 121 -5.72 8.61 12.61
N MET A 122 -4.92 9.67 12.71
CA MET A 122 -4.17 9.96 13.95
C MET A 122 -5.07 10.27 15.14
N VAL A 123 -6.24 10.90 14.94
CA VAL A 123 -7.25 11.05 16.00
C VAL A 123 -7.80 9.71 16.45
N CYS A 124 -7.99 8.76 15.53
CA CYS A 124 -8.46 7.41 15.86
C CYS A 124 -7.43 6.61 16.67
N PHE A 125 -6.13 6.90 16.51
CA PHE A 125 -5.05 6.13 17.13
C PHE A 125 -4.48 6.71 18.43
N GLU A 126 -5.11 7.73 19.02
CA GLU A 126 -4.60 8.37 20.25
C GLU A 126 -4.53 7.42 21.45
N ALA A 127 -5.34 6.36 21.46
CA ALA A 127 -5.30 5.32 22.48
C ALA A 127 -4.34 4.16 22.15
N CYS A 128 -3.67 4.20 20.99
CA CYS A 128 -2.70 3.19 20.59
C CYS A 128 -1.33 3.47 21.20
N GLU A 129 -0.53 2.42 21.38
CA GLU A 129 0.86 2.52 21.79
C GLU A 129 1.79 2.61 20.58
N TYR A 130 1.43 1.89 19.51
CA TYR A 130 2.10 1.91 18.23
C TYR A 130 1.15 2.28 17.10
N VAL A 131 1.65 3.03 16.13
CA VAL A 131 0.96 3.21 14.85
C VAL A 131 1.89 2.82 13.73
N VAL A 132 1.41 1.93 12.87
CA VAL A 132 2.03 1.63 11.60
C VAL A 132 1.41 2.55 10.54
N LEU A 133 2.18 3.51 10.05
CA LEU A 133 1.71 4.60 9.20
C LEU A 133 2.21 4.37 7.76
N GLU A 134 1.36 3.89 6.87
CA GLU A 134 1.67 3.77 5.44
C GLU A 134 1.65 5.14 4.76
N ALA A 135 2.76 5.49 4.11
CA ALA A 135 2.80 6.68 3.26
C ALA A 135 1.95 6.48 1.98
N GLY A 136 1.33 7.56 1.50
CA GLY A 136 0.54 7.52 0.26
C GLY A 136 1.43 7.46 -0.98
N LEU A 137 1.79 8.64 -1.50
CA LEU A 137 2.78 8.78 -2.57
C LEU A 137 4.19 8.42 -2.05
N GLY A 138 4.42 8.68 -0.75
CA GLY A 138 5.70 8.52 -0.08
C GLY A 138 6.59 9.76 -0.20
N GLY A 139 7.61 9.80 0.65
CA GLY A 139 8.67 10.81 0.58
C GLY A 139 8.48 12.02 1.48
N GLU A 140 9.30 13.05 1.26
CA GLU A 140 9.47 14.14 2.23
C GLU A 140 8.24 15.03 2.40
N TYR A 141 7.39 15.11 1.38
CA TYR A 141 6.18 15.93 1.38
C TYR A 141 4.88 15.13 1.52
N ASP A 142 4.97 13.82 1.79
CA ASP A 142 3.77 13.03 2.05
C ASP A 142 3.07 13.52 3.33
N ALA A 143 1.73 13.45 3.36
CA ALA A 143 0.98 13.90 4.53
C ALA A 143 1.35 13.13 5.81
N THR A 144 1.79 11.87 5.69
CA THR A 144 2.27 11.07 6.81
C THR A 144 3.65 11.51 7.31
N ASN A 145 4.36 12.33 6.54
CA ASN A 145 5.73 12.70 6.87
C ASN A 145 5.83 13.75 7.99
N VAL A 146 4.74 14.49 8.30
CA VAL A 146 4.75 15.54 9.33
C VAL A 146 4.88 15.02 10.77
N PHE A 147 4.53 13.76 11.03
CA PHE A 147 4.58 13.21 12.38
C PHE A 147 5.99 12.75 12.76
N PRO A 148 6.43 12.93 14.02
CA PRO A 148 7.66 12.33 14.53
C PRO A 148 7.53 10.79 14.53
N LYS A 149 8.62 10.10 14.14
CA LYS A 149 8.62 8.65 13.91
C LYS A 149 9.77 8.02 14.67
N VAL A 150 9.52 6.84 15.23
CA VAL A 150 10.55 6.07 15.95
C VAL A 150 11.31 5.11 15.04
N LEU A 151 10.74 4.78 13.88
CA LEU A 151 11.30 3.85 12.90
C LEU A 151 10.75 4.13 11.50
N SER A 152 11.62 4.12 10.48
CA SER A 152 11.23 4.14 9.07
C SER A 152 11.52 2.78 8.42
N LEU A 153 10.54 2.20 7.72
CA LEU A 153 10.69 0.97 6.95
C LEU A 153 10.59 1.28 5.46
N PHE A 154 11.60 0.89 4.71
CA PHE A 154 11.63 1.06 3.26
C PHE A 154 11.32 -0.27 2.57
N THR A 155 10.11 -0.41 2.03
CA THR A 155 9.73 -1.54 1.18
C THR A 155 10.32 -1.37 -0.24
N PRO A 156 10.14 -2.32 -1.17
CA PRO A 156 10.69 -2.18 -2.52
C PRO A 156 10.27 -0.87 -3.20
N ILE A 157 11.25 -0.12 -3.69
CA ILE A 157 11.07 1.11 -4.48
C ILE A 157 11.27 0.77 -5.96
N GLY A 158 10.33 1.23 -6.78
CA GLY A 158 10.34 1.08 -8.23
C GLY A 158 9.50 2.16 -8.90
N TYR A 159 9.46 2.11 -10.23
CA TYR A 159 8.72 3.06 -11.05
C TYR A 159 7.23 3.07 -10.73
N ASP A 160 6.77 4.19 -10.17
CA ASP A 160 5.37 4.55 -9.94
C ASP A 160 5.29 6.05 -9.69
N HIS A 161 4.14 6.67 -9.96
CA HIS A 161 3.90 8.11 -9.76
C HIS A 161 4.97 9.01 -10.41
N GLN A 162 5.43 8.67 -11.61
CA GLN A 162 6.54 9.36 -12.29
C GLN A 162 6.25 10.85 -12.59
N GLU A 163 4.98 11.22 -12.74
CA GLU A 163 4.56 12.62 -12.90
C GLU A 163 4.92 13.49 -11.68
N PHE A 164 4.98 12.89 -10.48
CA PHE A 164 5.25 13.61 -9.22
C PHE A 164 6.65 13.37 -8.68
N LEU A 165 7.20 12.17 -8.88
CA LEU A 165 8.46 11.73 -8.26
C LEU A 165 9.68 11.78 -9.20
N GLY A 166 9.45 12.14 -10.46
CA GLY A 166 10.47 12.13 -11.52
C GLY A 166 10.43 10.86 -12.37
N THR A 167 11.09 10.92 -13.52
CA THR A 167 11.01 9.88 -14.55
C THR A 167 12.03 8.76 -14.37
N ASP A 168 13.05 8.95 -13.53
CA ASP A 168 14.12 7.97 -13.28
C ASP A 168 14.07 7.39 -11.86
N ILE A 169 14.66 6.20 -11.69
CA ILE A 169 14.64 5.48 -10.40
C ILE A 169 15.37 6.21 -9.27
N GLN A 170 16.40 7.02 -9.59
CA GLN A 170 17.17 7.74 -8.58
C GLN A 170 16.33 8.86 -7.97
N SER A 171 15.62 9.64 -8.78
CA SER A 171 14.69 10.70 -8.33
C SER A 171 13.58 10.15 -7.44
N ILE A 172 13.00 9.00 -7.83
CA ILE A 172 11.98 8.30 -7.03
C ILE A 172 12.56 7.83 -5.70
N ALA A 173 13.75 7.23 -5.71
CA ALA A 173 14.45 6.77 -4.51
C ALA A 173 14.78 7.93 -3.58
N GLN A 174 15.30 9.04 -4.11
CA GLN A 174 15.66 10.24 -3.35
C GLN A 174 14.45 10.77 -2.60
N THR A 175 13.34 11.00 -3.31
CA THR A 175 12.13 11.55 -2.71
C THR A 175 11.61 10.66 -1.59
N LYS A 176 11.54 9.35 -1.80
CA LYS A 176 11.08 8.38 -0.79
C LYS A 176 12.02 8.32 0.40
N CYS A 177 13.31 8.18 0.18
CA CYS A 177 14.31 8.06 1.24
C CYS A 177 14.52 9.37 2.03
N ASN A 178 14.18 10.55 1.49
CA ASN A 178 14.21 11.80 2.27
C ASN A 178 13.22 11.83 3.46
N SER A 179 12.24 10.94 3.50
CA SER A 179 11.35 10.74 4.68
C SER A 179 12.00 9.92 5.81
N MET A 180 13.26 9.53 5.66
CA MET A 180 14.03 8.78 6.64
C MET A 180 14.18 9.58 7.94
N THR A 181 14.08 8.86 9.06
CA THR A 181 14.27 9.37 10.42
C THR A 181 15.59 8.89 11.00
N ALA A 182 15.82 9.01 12.31
CA ALA A 182 17.07 8.60 12.95
C ALA A 182 17.32 7.08 12.93
N CYS A 183 16.30 6.27 12.65
CA CYS A 183 16.36 4.82 12.67
C CYS A 183 15.55 4.25 11.51
N ALA A 184 16.18 3.39 10.69
CA ALA A 184 15.52 2.83 9.51
C ALA A 184 15.93 1.39 9.21
N ILE A 185 15.07 0.65 8.52
CA ILE A 185 15.37 -0.67 7.94
C ILE A 185 15.09 -0.61 6.44
N LEU A 186 16.05 -1.05 5.64
CA LEU A 186 15.88 -1.20 4.20
C LEU A 186 15.48 -2.65 3.88
N GLY A 187 14.28 -2.83 3.36
CA GLY A 187 13.88 -4.10 2.74
C GLY A 187 14.60 -4.34 1.42
N LYS A 188 14.54 -5.58 0.94
CA LYS A 188 15.14 -6.00 -0.33
C LYS A 188 14.74 -5.07 -1.48
N GLN A 189 15.73 -4.60 -2.24
CA GLN A 189 15.51 -3.73 -3.39
C GLN A 189 15.79 -4.45 -4.71
N ARG A 190 15.16 -3.96 -5.77
CA ARG A 190 15.39 -4.45 -7.14
C ARG A 190 16.57 -3.75 -7.82
N TYR A 191 16.79 -2.49 -7.47
CA TYR A 191 17.74 -1.63 -8.15
C TYR A 191 18.85 -1.23 -7.16
N ASP A 192 20.10 -1.52 -7.50
CA ASP A 192 21.27 -1.13 -6.69
C ASP A 192 21.30 0.39 -6.43
N MET A 193 20.78 1.17 -7.39
CA MET A 193 20.65 2.61 -7.27
C MET A 193 19.78 3.03 -6.07
N VAL A 194 18.72 2.28 -5.76
CA VAL A 194 17.89 2.56 -4.59
C VAL A 194 18.67 2.31 -3.31
N GLU A 195 19.41 1.19 -3.23
CA GLU A 195 20.22 0.89 -2.05
C GLU A 195 21.30 1.94 -1.81
N PHE A 196 21.99 2.35 -2.88
CA PHE A 196 23.00 3.40 -2.82
C PHE A 196 22.40 4.73 -2.35
N THR A 197 21.26 5.15 -2.91
CA THR A 197 20.58 6.39 -2.50
C THR A 197 20.16 6.34 -1.04
N CYS A 198 19.57 5.22 -0.60
CA CYS A 198 19.16 5.02 0.79
C CYS A 198 20.37 5.10 1.76
N LYS A 199 21.48 4.41 1.45
CA LYS A 199 22.72 4.46 2.25
C LYS A 199 23.33 5.85 2.28
N SER A 200 23.28 6.59 1.17
CA SER A 200 23.81 7.96 1.09
C SER A 200 23.02 8.92 1.98
N ILE A 201 21.68 8.87 1.90
CA ILE A 201 20.80 9.71 2.74
C ILE A 201 20.92 9.31 4.21
N ALA A 202 21.06 8.02 4.52
CA ALA A 202 21.26 7.57 5.89
C ALA A 202 22.53 8.17 6.49
N LYS A 203 23.61 8.22 5.72
CA LYS A 203 24.86 8.86 6.14
C LYS A 203 24.71 10.37 6.34
N GLU A 204 24.05 11.06 5.42
CA GLU A 204 23.79 12.50 5.49
C GLU A 204 22.97 12.89 6.72
N ARG A 205 21.97 12.07 7.06
CA ARG A 205 21.03 12.30 8.17
C ARG A 205 21.46 11.68 9.50
N GLU A 206 22.67 11.11 9.55
CA GLU A 206 23.16 10.35 10.71
C GLU A 206 22.16 9.27 11.18
N CYS A 207 21.41 8.70 10.24
CA CYS A 207 20.43 7.66 10.50
C CYS A 207 21.14 6.32 10.74
N ARG A 208 20.72 5.61 11.78
CA ARG A 208 21.05 4.20 11.93
C ARG A 208 20.21 3.36 10.96
N LEU A 209 20.79 3.06 9.81
CA LEU A 209 20.22 2.17 8.81
C LEU A 209 20.64 0.72 9.10
N TYR A 210 19.68 -0.13 9.40
CA TYR A 210 19.91 -1.56 9.64
C TYR A 210 19.75 -2.37 8.36
N ASP A 211 20.64 -3.34 8.20
CA ASP A 211 20.41 -4.47 7.33
C ASP A 211 19.50 -5.50 8.04
N ILE A 212 18.64 -6.18 7.28
CA ILE A 212 17.79 -7.25 7.83
C ILE A 212 18.65 -8.40 8.36
N ASP A 213 19.76 -8.70 7.70
CA ASP A 213 20.65 -9.81 8.10
C ASP A 213 21.39 -9.51 9.42
N GLU A 214 21.47 -8.23 9.82
CA GLU A 214 21.98 -7.83 11.15
C GLU A 214 20.95 -8.05 12.27
N LEU A 215 19.66 -8.11 11.92
CA LEU A 215 18.55 -8.12 12.87
C LEU A 215 17.96 -9.53 13.07
N VAL A 216 17.97 -10.35 12.02
CA VAL A 216 17.24 -11.62 11.98
C VAL A 216 18.20 -12.78 11.74
N THR A 217 18.17 -13.78 12.63
CA THR A 217 19.02 -14.96 12.51
C THR A 217 18.57 -15.88 11.37
N VAL A 218 19.47 -16.73 10.87
CA VAL A 218 19.16 -17.73 9.83
C VAL A 218 17.97 -18.62 10.23
N SER A 219 17.90 -19.04 11.50
CA SER A 219 16.79 -19.87 11.98
C SER A 219 15.44 -19.13 11.95
N GLU A 220 15.44 -17.84 12.26
CA GLU A 220 14.24 -17.01 12.18
C GLU A 220 13.84 -16.74 10.73
N GLN A 221 14.80 -16.51 9.83
CA GLN A 221 14.53 -16.41 8.39
C GLN A 221 13.85 -17.68 7.87
N GLN A 222 14.30 -18.86 8.29
CA GLN A 222 13.65 -20.14 7.96
C GLN A 222 12.23 -20.24 8.53
N ALA A 223 12.00 -19.76 9.76
CA ALA A 223 10.66 -19.72 10.36
C ALA A 223 9.73 -18.77 9.60
N VAL A 224 10.22 -17.58 9.22
CA VAL A 224 9.52 -16.63 8.36
C VAL A 224 9.21 -17.27 7.00
N ALA A 225 10.17 -17.94 6.37
CA ALA A 225 9.99 -18.63 5.10
C ALA A 225 8.91 -19.72 5.19
N LYS A 226 8.92 -20.53 6.26
CA LYS A 226 7.90 -21.55 6.52
C LYS A 226 6.52 -20.94 6.74
N ARG A 227 6.43 -19.82 7.46
CA ARG A 227 5.16 -19.16 7.73
C ARG A 227 4.61 -18.43 6.51
N ALA A 228 5.49 -17.81 5.74
CA ALA A 228 5.17 -17.23 4.45
C ALA A 228 4.77 -18.31 3.44
N GLY A 229 5.39 -19.49 3.47
CA GLY A 229 5.23 -20.54 2.47
C GLY A 229 4.78 -21.89 3.02
N ASN A 230 3.48 -22.17 2.88
CA ASN A 230 3.11 -23.39 2.16
C ASN A 230 3.38 -23.12 0.68
N ALA A 231 3.99 -24.06 -0.05
CA ALA A 231 4.72 -23.93 -1.35
C ALA A 231 4.13 -23.12 -2.54
N ALA A 232 3.00 -22.41 -2.39
CA ALA A 232 2.34 -21.61 -3.42
C ALA A 232 2.31 -20.10 -3.12
N VAL A 233 3.15 -19.62 -2.18
CA VAL A 233 3.16 -18.19 -1.82
C VAL A 233 4.21 -17.41 -2.61
N PRO A 234 3.83 -16.27 -3.24
CA PRO A 234 4.74 -15.38 -3.94
C PRO A 234 5.93 -14.93 -3.09
N SER A 235 7.12 -14.88 -3.69
CA SER A 235 8.38 -14.49 -3.04
C SER A 235 8.32 -13.13 -2.32
N TYR A 236 7.54 -12.17 -2.83
CA TYR A 236 7.43 -10.85 -2.20
C TYR A 236 6.75 -10.88 -0.82
N LEU A 237 5.91 -11.88 -0.52
CA LEU A 237 5.27 -11.99 0.79
C LEU A 237 6.25 -12.40 1.87
N TYR A 238 7.24 -13.22 1.52
CA TYR A 238 8.38 -13.51 2.39
C TYR A 238 9.15 -12.22 2.70
N ASP A 239 9.53 -11.45 1.68
CA ASP A 239 10.31 -10.22 1.88
C ASP A 239 9.54 -9.19 2.75
N ASN A 240 8.24 -9.03 2.52
CA ASN A 240 7.39 -8.15 3.34
C ASN A 240 7.28 -8.63 4.79
N LEU A 241 7.10 -9.94 5.00
CA LEU A 241 6.99 -10.52 6.33
C LEU A 241 8.32 -10.44 7.09
N LEU A 242 9.43 -10.67 6.39
CA LEU A 242 10.78 -10.58 6.95
C LEU A 242 11.11 -9.15 7.38
N LEU A 243 10.79 -8.15 6.56
CA LEU A 243 10.97 -6.74 6.92
C LEU A 243 10.12 -6.35 8.13
N ALA A 244 8.86 -6.81 8.19
CA ALA A 244 8.00 -6.58 9.35
C ALA A 244 8.56 -7.25 10.62
N PHE A 245 9.08 -8.47 10.51
CA PHE A 245 9.69 -9.18 11.63
C PHE A 245 10.98 -8.50 12.10
N ALA A 246 11.83 -8.04 11.18
CA ALA A 246 13.04 -7.28 11.52
C ALA A 246 12.70 -5.99 12.30
N ALA A 247 11.58 -5.34 11.97
CA ALA A 247 11.12 -4.17 12.72
C ALA A 247 10.80 -4.50 14.19
N THR A 248 10.27 -5.68 14.51
CA THR A 248 10.00 -6.06 15.92
C THR A 248 11.29 -6.17 16.73
N LYS A 249 12.41 -6.53 16.09
CA LYS A 249 13.75 -6.57 16.73
C LYS A 249 14.22 -5.19 17.13
N VAL A 250 14.10 -4.22 16.24
CA VAL A 250 14.46 -2.81 16.53
C VAL A 250 13.55 -2.24 17.61
N LEU A 251 12.25 -2.55 17.58
CA LEU A 251 11.27 -2.12 18.58
C LEU A 251 11.40 -2.88 19.92
N ARG A 252 12.25 -3.91 20.00
CA ARG A 252 12.43 -4.79 21.16
C ARG A 252 11.14 -5.49 21.60
N VAL A 253 10.34 -5.90 20.62
CA VAL A 253 9.11 -6.65 20.83
C VAL A 253 9.35 -8.12 20.53
N THR A 254 9.12 -8.97 21.53
CA THR A 254 9.11 -10.42 21.35
C THR A 254 7.90 -10.83 20.54
N CYS A 255 8.13 -11.50 19.42
CA CYS A 255 7.08 -12.02 18.55
C CYS A 255 7.37 -13.47 18.21
N ASP A 256 6.36 -14.33 18.31
CA ASP A 256 6.43 -15.70 17.82
C ASP A 256 5.88 -15.77 16.39
N ILE A 257 6.77 -15.97 15.41
CA ILE A 257 6.40 -16.10 13.99
C ILE A 257 5.45 -17.29 13.77
N ALA A 258 5.54 -18.34 14.59
CA ALA A 258 4.75 -19.55 14.38
C ALA A 258 3.24 -19.30 14.59
N THR A 259 2.87 -18.33 15.43
CA THR A 259 1.47 -18.03 15.76
C THR A 259 0.89 -16.86 14.97
N LEU A 260 1.70 -16.18 14.17
CA LEU A 260 1.27 -15.01 13.43
C LEU A 260 0.18 -15.36 12.41
N ASP A 261 -0.89 -14.58 12.33
CA ASP A 261 -1.83 -14.65 11.21
C ASP A 261 -1.21 -14.01 9.95
N THR A 262 -1.11 -14.78 8.87
CA THR A 262 -0.66 -14.30 7.56
C THR A 262 -1.80 -14.09 6.58
N ALA A 263 -3.04 -13.96 7.06
CA ALA A 263 -4.18 -13.61 6.24
C ALA A 263 -3.84 -12.41 5.35
N ARG A 264 -4.09 -12.58 4.04
CA ARG A 264 -3.78 -11.56 3.04
C ARG A 264 -4.87 -10.50 3.07
N SER A 265 -4.48 -9.23 3.05
CA SER A 265 -5.42 -8.14 2.74
C SER A 265 -6.12 -8.42 1.41
N LEU A 266 -7.38 -8.03 1.29
CA LEU A 266 -8.16 -8.17 0.06
C LEU A 266 -7.43 -7.49 -1.11
N GLY A 267 -7.24 -8.22 -2.22
CA GLY A 267 -6.55 -7.70 -3.40
C GLY A 267 -5.02 -7.83 -3.37
N ARG A 268 -4.47 -8.78 -2.61
CA ARG A 268 -3.04 -9.17 -2.66
C ARG A 268 -2.96 -10.66 -2.95
N LEU A 269 -3.10 -11.03 -4.23
CA LEU A 269 -3.26 -12.42 -4.68
C LEU A 269 -4.24 -13.21 -3.79
N THR A 270 -5.39 -12.60 -3.52
CA THR A 270 -6.39 -13.16 -2.60
C THR A 270 -7.26 -14.15 -3.38
N PRO A 271 -7.41 -15.41 -2.93
CA PRO A 271 -8.42 -16.32 -3.49
C PRO A 271 -9.82 -15.74 -3.28
N TYR A 272 -10.65 -15.76 -4.33
CA TYR A 272 -12.03 -15.24 -4.31
C TYR A 272 -12.99 -16.25 -4.93
N GLY A 273 -13.51 -17.18 -4.13
CA GLY A 273 -14.26 -18.32 -4.66
C GLY A 273 -13.34 -19.45 -5.15
N LYS A 274 -13.84 -20.31 -6.04
CA LYS A 274 -13.15 -21.56 -6.42
C LYS A 274 -12.06 -21.39 -7.48
N ASN A 275 -12.25 -20.47 -8.41
CA ASN A 275 -11.44 -20.35 -9.63
C ASN A 275 -10.98 -18.91 -9.92
N ILE A 276 -11.04 -18.01 -8.94
CA ILE A 276 -10.67 -16.60 -9.14
C ILE A 276 -9.62 -16.21 -8.09
N THR A 277 -8.62 -15.48 -8.54
CA THR A 277 -7.68 -14.75 -7.69
C THR A 277 -7.78 -13.27 -8.00
N ILE A 278 -7.79 -12.42 -6.97
CA ILE A 278 -7.85 -10.97 -7.12
C ILE A 278 -6.56 -10.31 -6.63
N ASP A 279 -6.06 -9.35 -7.40
CA ASP A 279 -4.91 -8.53 -7.05
C ASP A 279 -5.08 -7.09 -7.58
N VAL A 280 -4.86 -6.08 -6.73
CA VAL A 280 -5.06 -4.66 -7.13
C VAL A 280 -3.78 -4.01 -7.68
N GLY A 281 -2.72 -4.79 -7.88
CA GLY A 281 -1.47 -4.32 -8.45
C GLY A 281 -1.67 -3.70 -9.83
N HIS A 282 -0.83 -2.71 -10.13
CA HIS A 282 -0.99 -1.83 -11.29
C HIS A 282 0.34 -1.20 -11.74
N ASN A 283 1.45 -1.88 -11.46
CA ASN A 283 2.79 -1.50 -11.88
C ASN A 283 3.62 -2.75 -12.23
N THR A 284 4.81 -2.56 -12.77
CA THR A 284 5.68 -3.65 -13.26
C THR A 284 6.13 -4.59 -12.14
N LEU A 285 6.40 -4.06 -10.94
CA LEU A 285 6.73 -4.88 -9.77
C LEU A 285 5.57 -5.82 -9.37
N ALA A 286 4.33 -5.34 -9.43
CA ALA A 286 3.16 -6.17 -9.15
C ALA A 286 2.92 -7.20 -10.27
N ALA A 287 3.13 -6.81 -11.53
CA ALA A 287 3.02 -7.70 -12.68
C ALA A 287 4.01 -8.88 -12.58
N GLU A 288 5.24 -8.63 -12.12
CA GLU A 288 6.25 -9.68 -11.90
C GLU A 288 5.87 -10.62 -10.76
N ALA A 289 5.39 -10.07 -9.65
CA ALA A 289 4.88 -10.84 -8.53
C ALA A 289 3.73 -11.77 -8.94
N VAL A 290 2.78 -11.26 -9.72
CA VAL A 290 1.68 -12.03 -10.31
C VAL A 290 2.21 -13.09 -11.27
N ARG A 291 3.12 -12.73 -12.19
CA ARG A 291 3.72 -13.67 -13.14
C ARG A 291 4.37 -14.86 -12.43
N SER A 292 5.13 -14.59 -11.37
CA SER A 292 5.77 -15.65 -10.57
C SER A 292 4.74 -16.51 -9.83
N ALA A 293 3.66 -15.92 -9.30
CA ALA A 293 2.61 -16.66 -8.60
C ALA A 293 1.81 -17.62 -9.51
N PHE A 294 1.76 -17.32 -10.80
CA PHE A 294 1.05 -18.10 -11.82
C PHE A 294 2.02 -18.83 -12.78
N GLU A 295 3.26 -19.05 -12.37
CA GLU A 295 4.24 -19.75 -13.19
C GLU A 295 3.73 -21.15 -13.60
N GLY A 296 3.86 -21.47 -14.90
CA GLY A 296 3.36 -22.72 -15.47
C GLY A 296 1.84 -22.77 -15.70
N LYS A 297 1.08 -21.72 -15.36
CA LYS A 297 -0.36 -21.63 -15.62
C LYS A 297 -0.68 -20.81 -16.86
N ARG A 298 -1.91 -20.98 -17.38
CA ARG A 298 -2.51 -20.16 -18.43
C ARG A 298 -3.91 -19.75 -17.94
N VAL A 299 -4.05 -18.50 -17.48
CA VAL A 299 -5.27 -18.00 -16.85
C VAL A 299 -5.95 -16.94 -17.70
N VAL A 300 -7.26 -16.78 -17.51
CA VAL A 300 -8.04 -15.68 -18.09
C VAL A 300 -7.87 -14.44 -17.21
N MET A 301 -7.40 -13.33 -17.77
CA MET A 301 -7.21 -12.11 -16.99
C MET A 301 -8.37 -11.14 -17.18
N ILE A 302 -9.10 -10.87 -16.10
CA ILE A 302 -10.08 -9.78 -16.04
C ILE A 302 -9.31 -8.49 -15.74
N TYR A 303 -9.31 -7.56 -16.68
CA TYR A 303 -8.37 -6.44 -16.66
C TYR A 303 -9.00 -5.11 -17.06
N ASN A 304 -8.50 -4.05 -16.43
CA ASN A 304 -8.52 -2.69 -16.92
C ASN A 304 -7.35 -1.94 -16.23
N SER A 305 -7.02 -0.72 -16.63
CA SER A 305 -5.93 0.05 -16.02
C SER A 305 -6.23 1.53 -15.97
N TYR A 306 -5.58 2.24 -15.05
CA TYR A 306 -5.57 3.69 -15.11
C TYR A 306 -4.68 4.18 -16.25
N ALA A 307 -5.03 5.33 -16.83
CA ALA A 307 -4.35 5.91 -17.98
C ALA A 307 -2.90 6.36 -17.67
N ASP A 308 -2.60 6.67 -16.40
CA ASP A 308 -1.27 7.09 -15.91
C ASP A 308 -0.29 5.93 -15.68
N LYS A 309 -0.72 4.67 -15.88
CA LYS A 309 0.11 3.48 -15.66
C LYS A 309 0.69 2.95 -16.96
N ASP A 310 1.87 2.33 -16.87
CA ASP A 310 2.48 1.63 -18.00
C ASP A 310 1.83 0.25 -18.21
N TYR A 311 0.56 0.26 -18.63
CA TYR A 311 -0.19 -0.97 -18.91
C TYR A 311 0.43 -1.79 -20.03
N ARG A 312 1.20 -1.20 -20.96
CA ARG A 312 1.96 -1.96 -21.96
C ARG A 312 3.04 -2.82 -21.31
N ALA A 313 3.87 -2.24 -20.44
CA ALA A 313 4.90 -3.00 -19.74
C ALA A 313 4.29 -4.06 -18.83
N ILE A 314 3.22 -3.72 -18.10
CA ILE A 314 2.47 -4.67 -17.26
C ILE A 314 1.98 -5.86 -18.09
N LEU A 315 1.26 -5.61 -19.19
CA LEU A 315 0.73 -6.65 -20.08
C LEU A 315 1.84 -7.51 -20.68
N SER A 316 2.96 -6.90 -21.05
CA SER A 316 4.12 -7.62 -21.58
C SER A 316 4.72 -8.59 -20.56
N ILE A 317 4.81 -8.17 -19.30
CA ILE A 317 5.31 -9.00 -18.20
C ILE A 317 4.39 -10.20 -17.94
N VAL A 318 3.07 -9.97 -17.89
CA VAL A 318 2.12 -11.06 -17.58
C VAL A 318 1.76 -11.92 -18.80
N LYS A 319 2.01 -11.47 -20.04
CA LYS A 319 1.69 -12.21 -21.29
C LYS A 319 1.97 -13.72 -21.23
N PRO A 320 3.12 -14.22 -20.69
CA PRO A 320 3.40 -15.65 -20.66
C PRO A 320 2.36 -16.49 -19.89
N ILE A 321 1.74 -15.92 -18.85
CA ILE A 321 0.77 -16.62 -17.99
C ILE A 321 -0.70 -16.43 -18.42
N ILE A 322 -0.97 -15.60 -19.44
CA ILE A 322 -2.34 -15.25 -19.84
C ILE A 322 -2.79 -16.05 -21.05
N ALA A 323 -3.99 -16.63 -20.97
CA ALA A 323 -4.68 -17.27 -22.09
C ALA A 323 -5.33 -16.23 -23.01
N HIS A 324 -6.14 -15.33 -22.44
CA HIS A 324 -6.70 -14.14 -23.07
C HIS A 324 -7.10 -13.13 -22.00
N VAL A 325 -7.38 -11.89 -22.42
CA VAL A 325 -7.85 -10.80 -21.56
C VAL A 325 -9.36 -10.60 -21.71
N GLU A 326 -10.06 -10.46 -20.60
CA GLU A 326 -11.46 -10.02 -20.54
C GLU A 326 -11.50 -8.60 -19.97
N ILE A 327 -11.82 -7.61 -20.81
CA ILE A 327 -11.80 -6.20 -20.42
C ILE A 327 -13.03 -5.91 -19.56
N LEU A 328 -12.81 -5.51 -18.31
CA LEU A 328 -13.87 -5.12 -17.37
C LEU A 328 -14.23 -3.65 -17.59
N ALA A 329 -15.50 -3.36 -17.85
CA ALA A 329 -16.00 -1.99 -17.86
C ALA A 329 -15.95 -1.40 -16.44
N VAL A 330 -15.26 -0.27 -16.29
CA VAL A 330 -15.08 0.40 -15.00
C VAL A 330 -15.44 1.88 -15.17
N ASP A 331 -16.41 2.34 -14.37
CA ASP A 331 -16.82 3.74 -14.32
C ASP A 331 -15.88 4.54 -13.39
N ASP A 332 -14.80 5.05 -13.97
CA ASP A 332 -13.85 5.97 -13.33
C ASP A 332 -13.13 6.77 -14.42
N ALA A 333 -13.13 8.11 -14.30
CA ALA A 333 -12.55 9.01 -15.29
C ALA A 333 -11.05 8.83 -15.52
N ARG A 334 -10.35 8.10 -14.64
CA ARG A 334 -8.91 7.81 -14.78
C ARG A 334 -8.63 6.55 -15.58
N MET A 335 -9.65 5.77 -15.94
CA MET A 335 -9.45 4.55 -16.71
C MET A 335 -8.92 4.87 -18.11
N VAL A 336 -8.07 3.98 -18.62
CA VAL A 336 -7.65 4.04 -20.01
C VAL A 336 -8.86 3.86 -20.92
N GLU A 337 -8.93 4.66 -21.98
CA GLU A 337 -9.95 4.52 -23.02
C GLU A 337 -9.93 3.09 -23.61
N PRO A 338 -11.08 2.40 -23.72
CA PRO A 338 -11.12 1.01 -24.19
C PRO A 338 -10.37 0.79 -25.51
N ALA A 339 -10.56 1.67 -26.49
CA ALA A 339 -9.90 1.57 -27.80
C ALA A 339 -8.36 1.66 -27.72
N VAL A 340 -7.82 2.39 -26.74
CA VAL A 340 -6.37 2.50 -26.53
C VAL A 340 -5.83 1.19 -25.95
N LEU A 341 -6.52 0.63 -24.96
CA LEU A 341 -6.14 -0.65 -24.35
C LEU A 341 -6.22 -1.81 -25.36
N GLU A 342 -7.28 -1.86 -26.17
CA GLU A 342 -7.46 -2.85 -27.24
C GLU A 342 -6.32 -2.79 -28.26
N LYS A 343 -5.91 -1.59 -28.68
CA LYS A 343 -4.77 -1.41 -29.59
C LYS A 343 -3.46 -1.97 -28.99
N VAL A 344 -3.23 -1.79 -27.68
CA VAL A 344 -2.05 -2.37 -27.02
C VAL A 344 -2.13 -3.89 -26.97
N LEU A 345 -3.29 -4.46 -26.67
CA LEU A 345 -3.50 -5.91 -26.66
C LEU A 345 -3.26 -6.53 -28.05
N GLN A 346 -3.74 -5.89 -29.12
CA GLN A 346 -3.47 -6.29 -30.50
C GLN A 346 -1.98 -6.28 -30.82
N GLN A 347 -1.27 -5.21 -30.46
CA GLN A 347 0.17 -5.08 -30.70
C GLN A 347 1.01 -6.08 -29.90
N LEU A 348 0.53 -6.49 -28.73
CA LEU A 348 1.15 -7.53 -27.92
C LEU A 348 0.68 -8.94 -28.31
N GLU A 349 -0.17 -9.10 -29.33
CA GLU A 349 -0.72 -10.39 -29.76
C GLU A 349 -1.42 -11.15 -28.62
N ILE A 350 -2.16 -10.41 -27.78
CA ILE A 350 -2.96 -10.97 -26.69
C ILE A 350 -4.41 -10.95 -27.14
N SER A 351 -5.03 -12.14 -27.27
CA SER A 351 -6.47 -12.26 -27.54
C SER A 351 -7.28 -11.57 -26.45
N TYR A 352 -8.36 -10.88 -26.82
CA TYR A 352 -9.20 -10.17 -25.87
C TYR A 352 -10.69 -10.16 -26.25
N LYS A 353 -11.54 -9.96 -25.25
CA LYS A 353 -12.99 -9.72 -25.39
C LYS A 353 -13.51 -8.90 -24.20
N THR A 354 -14.76 -8.48 -24.23
CA THR A 354 -15.41 -7.83 -23.07
C THR A 354 -15.74 -8.86 -21.99
N PHE A 355 -15.53 -8.50 -20.73
CA PHE A 355 -15.96 -9.31 -19.59
C PHE A 355 -17.48 -9.20 -19.38
N HIS A 356 -18.15 -10.33 -19.19
CA HIS A 356 -19.59 -10.38 -18.90
C HIS A 356 -19.93 -11.24 -17.68
N ALA A 357 -19.35 -12.43 -17.58
CA ALA A 357 -19.59 -13.37 -16.49
C ALA A 357 -18.41 -14.34 -16.34
N ILE A 358 -18.31 -14.96 -15.17
CA ILE A 358 -17.31 -15.99 -14.88
C ILE A 358 -17.74 -17.33 -15.49
N ASP A 359 -16.80 -17.97 -16.19
CA ASP A 359 -16.93 -19.36 -16.64
C ASP A 359 -16.30 -20.32 -15.60
N PRO A 360 -17.04 -21.27 -15.02
CA PRO A 360 -16.49 -22.19 -14.02
C PRO A 360 -15.37 -23.09 -14.56
N HIS A 361 -15.19 -23.19 -15.88
CA HIS A 361 -14.16 -24.02 -16.52
C HIS A 361 -12.81 -23.31 -16.71
N HIS A 362 -12.73 -22.00 -16.46
CA HIS A 362 -11.50 -21.24 -16.54
C HIS A 362 -10.97 -20.84 -15.16
N GLU A 363 -9.66 -20.72 -15.03
CA GLU A 363 -9.01 -20.05 -13.89
C GLU A 363 -8.85 -18.56 -14.22
N TYR A 364 -9.26 -17.68 -13.30
CA TYR A 364 -9.30 -16.24 -13.49
C TYR A 364 -8.33 -15.50 -12.58
N LEU A 365 -7.76 -14.44 -13.13
CA LEU A 365 -7.03 -13.40 -12.41
C LEU A 365 -7.71 -12.06 -12.64
N VAL A 366 -8.19 -11.40 -11.58
CA VAL A 366 -8.67 -10.02 -11.63
C VAL A 366 -7.52 -9.11 -11.26
N PHE A 367 -7.08 -8.24 -12.18
CA PHE A 367 -5.86 -7.45 -12.02
C PHE A 367 -5.93 -6.09 -12.71
N GLY A 368 -5.12 -5.13 -12.24
CA GLY A 368 -4.83 -3.89 -12.98
C GLY A 368 -5.13 -2.59 -12.26
N SER A 369 -5.94 -2.60 -11.19
CA SER A 369 -6.07 -1.49 -10.23
C SER A 369 -6.96 -1.85 -9.04
N PHE A 370 -6.96 -0.99 -8.00
CA PHE A 370 -7.94 -1.06 -6.91
C PHE A 370 -9.39 -0.95 -7.42
N LYS A 371 -9.64 -0.08 -8.39
CA LYS A 371 -10.99 0.16 -8.92
C LYS A 371 -11.51 -1.03 -9.74
N VAL A 372 -10.62 -1.73 -10.46
CA VAL A 372 -10.97 -2.99 -11.16
C VAL A 372 -11.46 -4.03 -10.17
N VAL A 373 -10.71 -4.28 -9.09
CA VAL A 373 -11.10 -5.26 -8.07
C VAL A 373 -12.36 -4.81 -7.34
N GLU A 374 -12.49 -3.54 -6.98
CA GLU A 374 -13.71 -2.99 -6.37
C GLU A 374 -14.93 -3.28 -7.26
N THR A 375 -14.84 -2.93 -8.55
CA THR A 375 -15.93 -3.09 -9.52
C THR A 375 -16.31 -4.56 -9.67
N PHE A 376 -15.31 -5.45 -9.79
CA PHE A 376 -15.53 -6.88 -9.88
C PHE A 376 -16.19 -7.47 -8.61
N VAL A 377 -15.70 -7.08 -7.43
CA VAL A 377 -16.25 -7.59 -6.15
C VAL A 377 -17.67 -7.06 -5.92
N LYS A 378 -17.96 -5.80 -6.26
CA LYS A 378 -19.33 -5.26 -6.17
C LYS A 378 -20.27 -5.94 -7.17
N GLY A 379 -19.83 -6.16 -8.41
CA GLY A 379 -20.62 -6.81 -9.45
C GLY A 379 -20.89 -8.30 -9.20
N SER A 380 -20.01 -8.99 -8.47
CA SER A 380 -20.18 -10.42 -8.12
C SER A 380 -21.06 -10.67 -6.88
N ARG A 381 -21.39 -9.61 -6.12
CA ARG A 381 -22.29 -9.66 -4.96
C ARG A 381 -23.74 -9.28 -5.30
N ALA A 382 -23.94 -8.66 -6.47
CA ALA A 382 -25.25 -8.40 -7.06
C ALA A 382 -25.71 -9.65 -7.82
#